data_AF-A0A6A0AAA9-F1
#
_entry.id   AF-A0A6A0AAA9-F1
#
_cell.length_a   1.000
_cell.length_b   1.000
_cell.length_c   1.000
_cell.angle_alpha   90.00
_cell.angle_beta   90.00
_cell.angle_gamma   90.00
#
_symmetry.space_group_name_H-M   'P 1'
#
loop_
_entity.id
_entity.type
_entity.pdbx_description
1 polymer ?
#
loop_
_entity_poly.entity_id
_entity_poly.type
_entity_poly.pdbx_seq_one_letter_code
_entity_poly.pdbx_strand_id
1 'polypeptide(L)'
;MWADGACWRGHEDLHLTFAARTRAALLRHNLTSLFVMAHPKIRPFVSEQLLKALGWSAAVCCLQEGLRPTFMDETQLAGLAGCSDRSSTFLALVEMQVAVHASVLLGTAASSITETVVYERLSLGMTSNEYLVE
;
A
#
# COMPACT_ATOMS: atom_id res chain seq x y z
N MET A 1 22.18 -4.77 -6.34
CA MET A 1 21.66 -4.59 -7.71
C MET A 1 20.48 -5.52 -7.85
N TRP A 2 19.24 -5.00 -7.84
CA TRP A 2 18.04 -5.83 -7.80
C TRP A 2 17.75 -6.27 -9.25
N ALA A 3 17.80 -7.57 -9.52
CA ALA A 3 17.49 -8.09 -10.85
C ALA A 3 15.98 -7.96 -11.09
N ASP A 4 15.64 -7.22 -12.14
CA ASP A 4 14.28 -6.92 -12.53
C ASP A 4 13.47 -8.21 -12.75
N GLY A 5 12.39 -8.37 -11.97
CA GLY A 5 11.34 -9.35 -12.24
C GLY A 5 11.36 -10.67 -11.46
N ALA A 6 12.29 -10.87 -10.51
CA ALA A 6 12.38 -12.12 -9.75
C ALA A 6 11.68 -12.11 -8.36
N CYS A 7 11.36 -10.96 -7.77
CA CYS A 7 10.84 -10.92 -6.39
C CYS A 7 9.35 -11.32 -6.24
N TRP A 8 8.65 -11.61 -7.33
CA TRP A 8 7.23 -12.00 -7.32
C TRP A 8 6.95 -13.37 -7.94
N ARG A 9 7.92 -14.02 -8.60
CA ARG A 9 7.72 -15.24 -9.41
C ARG A 9 7.54 -16.54 -8.61
N GLY A 10 7.27 -16.46 -7.31
CA GLY A 10 6.96 -17.62 -6.45
C GLY A 10 5.59 -17.56 -5.78
N HIS A 11 4.84 -16.46 -5.94
CA HIS A 11 3.63 -16.17 -5.18
C HIS A 11 2.49 -15.72 -6.08
N GLU A 12 2.10 -16.58 -7.03
CA GLU A 12 1.00 -16.32 -7.96
C GLU A 12 -0.34 -16.06 -7.24
N ASP A 13 -0.48 -16.41 -5.95
CA ASP A 13 -1.69 -16.15 -5.16
C ASP A 13 -1.63 -14.93 -4.22
N LEU A 14 -0.44 -14.35 -3.99
CA LEU A 14 -0.30 -13.33 -2.95
C LEU A 14 -0.92 -11.99 -3.36
N HIS A 15 -0.86 -11.63 -4.65
CA HIS A 15 -1.55 -10.46 -5.18
C HIS A 15 -3.08 -10.63 -5.17
N LEU A 16 -3.59 -11.84 -5.45
CA LEU A 16 -5.01 -12.17 -5.35
C LEU A 16 -5.50 -12.12 -3.90
N THR A 17 -4.72 -12.69 -2.98
CA THR A 17 -5.01 -12.67 -1.54
C THR A 17 -4.99 -11.24 -1.01
N PHE A 18 -3.98 -10.45 -1.39
CA PHE A 18 -3.88 -9.03 -1.02
C PHE A 18 -5.07 -8.23 -1.52
N ALA A 19 -5.49 -8.42 -2.77
CA ALA A 19 -6.68 -7.76 -3.32
C ALA A 19 -7.97 -8.18 -2.61
N ALA A 20 -8.18 -9.49 -2.38
CA ALA A 20 -9.37 -9.99 -1.69
C ALA A 20 -9.46 -9.44 -0.25
N ARG A 21 -8.34 -9.41 0.48
CA ARG A 21 -8.25 -8.87 1.84
C ARG A 21 -8.43 -7.36 1.87
N THR A 22 -7.84 -6.65 0.91
CA THR A 22 -8.05 -5.21 0.73
C THR A 22 -9.53 -4.90 0.53
N ARG A 23 -10.20 -5.62 -0.38
CA ARG A 23 -11.65 -5.47 -0.60
C ARG A 23 -12.47 -5.74 0.67
N ALA A 24 -12.15 -6.82 1.37
CA ALA A 24 -12.85 -7.20 2.59
C ALA A 24 -12.69 -6.13 3.69
N ALA A 25 -11.48 -5.59 3.88
CA ALA A 25 -11.20 -4.54 4.83
C ALA A 25 -11.93 -3.23 4.48
N LEU A 26 -11.90 -2.83 3.21
CA LEU A 26 -12.60 -1.65 2.72
C LEU A 26 -14.11 -1.72 3.02
N LEU A 27 -14.74 -2.85 2.71
CA LEU A 27 -16.17 -3.06 2.97
C LEU A 27 -16.47 -3.16 4.47
N ARG A 28 -15.67 -3.91 5.24
CA ARG A 28 -15.87 -4.11 6.68
C ARG A 28 -15.78 -2.81 7.47
N HIS A 29 -14.88 -1.92 7.06
CA HIS A 29 -14.58 -0.67 7.76
C HIS A 29 -15.19 0.56 7.09
N ASN A 30 -16.04 0.36 6.06
CA ASN A 30 -16.67 1.44 5.27
C ASN A 30 -15.66 2.48 4.77
N LEU A 31 -14.50 2.01 4.30
CA LEU A 31 -13.42 2.85 3.80
C LEU A 31 -13.61 3.10 2.31
N THR A 32 -13.42 4.34 1.91
CA THR A 32 -13.54 4.76 0.52
C THR A 32 -12.20 5.07 -0.13
N SER A 33 -11.11 5.07 0.63
CA SER A 33 -9.75 5.40 0.16
C SER A 33 -8.75 4.29 0.46
N LEU A 34 -7.76 4.14 -0.41
CA LEU A 34 -6.68 3.17 -0.28
C LEU A 34 -5.35 3.85 -0.56
N PHE A 35 -4.45 3.83 0.42
CA PHE A 35 -3.05 4.23 0.25
C PHE A 35 -2.18 2.99 0.15
N VAL A 36 -1.30 2.94 -0.85
CA VAL A 36 -0.41 1.80 -1.08
C VAL A 36 1.04 2.22 -0.97
N MET A 37 1.74 1.59 -0.04
CA MET A 37 3.19 1.68 0.06
C MET A 37 3.82 0.66 -0.88
N ALA A 38 4.50 1.15 -1.91
CA ALA A 38 5.22 0.30 -2.84
C ALA A 38 6.38 1.07 -3.49
N HIS A 39 7.46 0.37 -3.76
CA HIS A 39 8.62 0.96 -4.42
C HIS A 39 8.20 1.61 -5.76
N PRO A 40 8.62 2.86 -6.08
CA PRO A 40 8.12 3.61 -7.24
C PRO A 40 8.12 2.83 -8.55
N LYS A 41 9.19 2.07 -8.81
CA LYS A 41 9.34 1.22 -10.00
C LYS A 41 8.24 0.16 -10.20
N ILE A 42 7.62 -0.33 -9.12
CA ILE A 42 6.60 -1.39 -9.19
C ILE A 42 5.16 -0.87 -9.05
N ARG A 43 4.97 0.42 -8.74
CA ARG A 43 3.63 1.01 -8.53
C ARG A 43 2.68 0.84 -9.73
N PRO A 44 3.12 1.00 -11.01
CA PRO A 44 2.23 0.78 -12.15
C PRO A 44 1.70 -0.66 -12.19
N PHE A 45 2.59 -1.63 -11.95
CA PHE A 45 2.24 -3.04 -11.89
C PHE A 45 1.28 -3.34 -10.72
N VAL A 46 1.60 -2.86 -9.52
CA VAL A 46 0.75 -3.04 -8.33
C VAL A 46 -0.65 -2.46 -8.55
N SER A 47 -0.72 -1.27 -9.17
CA SER A 47 -1.99 -0.63 -9.52
C SER A 47 -2.80 -1.50 -10.47
N GLU A 48 -2.17 -1.97 -11.55
CA GLU A 48 -2.83 -2.83 -12.55
C GLU A 48 -3.36 -4.13 -11.93
N GLN A 49 -2.54 -4.79 -11.11
CA GLN A 49 -2.91 -6.05 -10.48
C GLN A 49 -4.02 -5.88 -9.43
N LEU A 50 -3.96 -4.82 -8.61
CA LEU A 50 -5.02 -4.49 -7.67
C LEU A 50 -6.34 -4.21 -8.38
N LEU A 51 -6.32 -3.38 -9.43
CA LEU A 51 -7.53 -3.06 -10.20
C LEU A 51 -8.15 -4.34 -10.82
N LYS A 52 -7.32 -5.19 -11.43
CA LYS A 52 -7.75 -6.48 -11.99
C LYS A 52 -8.36 -7.38 -10.93
N ALA A 53 -7.67 -7.60 -9.82
CA ALA A 53 -8.09 -8.54 -8.79
C ALA A 53 -9.30 -8.05 -7.97
N LEU A 54 -9.51 -6.74 -7.88
CA LEU A 54 -10.71 -6.15 -7.27
C LEU A 54 -11.94 -6.22 -8.20
N GLY A 55 -11.78 -6.68 -9.44
CA GLY A 55 -12.83 -6.76 -10.44
C GLY A 55 -13.22 -5.40 -11.03
N TRP A 56 -12.37 -4.40 -10.86
CA TRP A 56 -12.59 -3.06 -11.40
C TRP A 56 -12.07 -2.99 -12.82
N SER A 57 -12.93 -3.31 -13.78
CA SER A 57 -12.69 -2.95 -15.18
C SER A 57 -12.64 -1.41 -15.30
N ALA A 58 -11.78 -0.91 -16.19
CA ALA A 58 -11.71 0.53 -16.52
C ALA A 58 -13.08 1.13 -16.90
N ALA A 59 -14.03 0.32 -17.37
CA ALA A 59 -15.40 0.74 -17.67
C ALA A 59 -16.31 0.90 -16.43
N VAL A 60 -16.00 0.23 -15.32
CA VAL A 60 -16.75 0.30 -14.04
C VAL A 60 -16.16 1.35 -13.10
N CYS A 61 -14.88 1.72 -13.30
CA CYS A 61 -14.18 2.74 -12.51
C CYS A 61 -14.82 4.13 -12.53
N CYS A 62 -15.68 4.45 -13.50
CA CYS A 62 -16.34 5.76 -13.58
C CYS A 62 -17.40 5.99 -12.49
N LEU A 63 -17.79 4.94 -11.74
CA LEU A 63 -18.83 5.04 -10.70
C LEU A 63 -18.30 4.85 -9.27
N GLN A 64 -17.03 4.48 -9.08
CA GLN A 64 -16.39 4.34 -7.76
C GLN A 64 -15.04 5.07 -7.75
N GLU A 65 -15.07 6.40 -7.85
CA GLU A 65 -13.88 7.26 -7.90
C GLU A 65 -12.99 7.23 -6.65
N GLY A 66 -13.48 6.75 -5.50
CA GLY A 66 -12.72 6.77 -4.24
C GLY A 66 -11.61 5.71 -4.13
N LEU A 67 -11.75 4.61 -4.85
CA LEU A 67 -11.11 3.35 -4.47
C LEU A 67 -9.77 3.06 -5.17
N ARG A 68 -9.28 3.98 -6.00
CA ARG A 68 -8.00 3.83 -6.69
C ARG A 68 -6.84 3.87 -5.68
N PRO A 69 -5.83 2.97 -5.82
CA PRO A 69 -4.61 3.07 -5.04
C PRO A 69 -4.00 4.47 -5.19
N THR A 70 -3.82 5.14 -4.07
CA THR A 70 -3.09 6.40 -3.98
C THR A 70 -1.67 6.12 -3.53
N PHE A 71 -0.74 6.87 -4.09
CA PHE A 71 0.68 6.81 -3.77
C PHE A 71 1.17 8.22 -3.48
N MET A 72 2.20 8.33 -2.66
CA MET A 72 2.89 9.61 -2.48
C MET A 72 3.61 9.98 -3.78
N ASP A 73 3.32 11.14 -4.36
CA ASP A 73 4.00 11.64 -5.56
C ASP A 73 5.27 12.45 -5.23
N GLU A 74 6.11 12.69 -6.24
CA GLU A 74 7.38 13.41 -6.06
C GLU A 74 7.19 14.87 -5.62
N THR A 75 6.07 15.50 -5.97
CA THR A 75 5.79 16.89 -5.61
C THR A 75 5.37 17.02 -4.15
N GLN A 76 4.57 16.07 -3.66
CA GLN A 76 4.20 15.94 -2.26
C GLN A 76 5.44 15.64 -1.41
N LEU A 77 6.30 14.73 -1.86
CA LEU A 77 7.55 14.40 -1.18
C LEU A 77 8.47 15.62 -1.07
N ALA A 78 8.67 16.36 -2.17
CA ALA A 78 9.50 17.56 -2.19
C ALA A 78 8.94 18.67 -1.28
N GLY A 79 7.62 18.82 -1.22
CA GLY A 79 6.95 19.75 -0.31
C GLY A 79 7.17 19.41 1.17
N LEU A 80 7.14 18.12 1.52
CA LEU A 80 7.36 17.62 2.89
C LEU A 80 8.83 17.67 3.31
N ALA A 81 9.75 17.35 2.39
CA ALA A 81 11.18 17.34 2.66
C ALA A 81 11.77 18.75 2.84
N GLY A 82 11.08 19.80 2.34
CA GLY A 82 11.64 21.15 2.22
C GLY A 82 12.88 21.21 1.32
N CYS A 83 13.16 20.14 0.57
CA CYS A 83 14.31 19.98 -0.30
C CYS A 83 13.98 18.99 -1.42
N SER A 84 14.82 18.95 -2.46
CA SER A 84 14.65 18.02 -3.58
C SER A 84 15.19 16.61 -3.29
N ASP A 85 15.16 16.15 -2.03
CA ASP A 85 15.54 14.78 -1.72
C ASP A 85 14.50 13.81 -2.32
N ARG A 86 15.00 12.93 -3.19
CA ARG A 86 14.23 11.90 -3.89
C ARG A 86 14.66 10.50 -3.46
N SER A 87 15.35 10.37 -2.33
CA SER A 87 15.80 9.06 -1.85
C SER A 87 14.60 8.16 -1.58
N SER A 88 14.69 6.90 -2.05
CA SER A 88 13.64 5.90 -1.81
C SER A 88 13.46 5.62 -0.31
N THR A 89 14.49 5.84 0.49
CA THR A 89 14.44 5.70 1.95
C THR A 89 13.62 6.81 2.59
N PHE A 90 13.84 8.07 2.20
CA PHE A 90 13.04 9.19 2.72
C PHE A 90 11.57 9.05 2.30
N LEU A 91 11.32 8.66 1.05
CA LEU A 91 9.98 8.31 0.60
C LEU A 91 9.34 7.23 1.47
N ALA A 92 10.05 6.13 1.75
CA ALA A 92 9.54 5.06 2.60
C ALA A 92 9.17 5.57 4.01
N LEU A 93 9.99 6.43 4.62
CA LEU A 93 9.69 7.02 5.94
C LEU A 93 8.43 7.90 5.92
N VAL A 94 8.25 8.70 4.87
CA VAL A 94 7.06 9.53 4.70
C VAL A 94 5.82 8.66 4.48
N GLU A 95 5.91 7.65 3.63
CA GLU A 95 4.82 6.70 3.38
C GLU A 95 4.48 5.88 4.64
N MET A 96 5.47 5.53 5.46
CA MET A 96 5.27 4.88 6.76
C MET A 96 4.41 5.76 7.67
N GLN A 97 4.65 7.07 7.73
CA GLN A 97 3.83 7.96 8.55
C GLN A 97 2.37 8.01 8.13
N VAL A 98 2.09 7.93 6.82
CA VAL A 98 0.71 7.78 6.33
C VAL A 98 0.10 6.46 6.81
N ALA A 99 0.85 5.36 6.72
CA ALA A 99 0.39 4.04 7.16
C ALA A 99 0.19 3.94 8.68
N VAL A 100 1.03 4.63 9.48
CA VAL A 100 0.87 4.73 10.93
C VAL A 100 -0.49 5.34 11.27
N HIS A 101 -0.94 6.35 10.53
CA HIS A 101 -2.20 7.04 10.81
C HIS A 101 -3.41 6.47 10.07
N ALA A 102 -3.25 5.42 9.28
CA ALA A 102 -4.35 4.81 8.55
C ALA A 102 -5.40 4.18 9.49
N SER A 103 -6.69 4.22 9.14
CA SER A 103 -7.74 3.60 9.95
C SER A 103 -7.56 2.09 10.08
N VAL A 104 -7.07 1.44 9.01
CA VAL A 104 -6.74 0.01 8.97
C VAL A 104 -5.40 -0.13 8.25
N LEU A 105 -4.50 -0.90 8.84
CA LEU A 105 -3.24 -1.30 8.20
C LEU A 105 -3.38 -2.71 7.63
N LEU A 106 -3.05 -2.87 6.35
CA LEU A 106 -2.86 -4.18 5.71
C LEU A 106 -1.38 -4.33 5.36
N GLY A 107 -0.72 -5.32 5.97
CA GLY A 107 0.70 -5.56 5.77
C GLY A 107 1.05 -7.04 5.54
N THR A 108 2.30 -7.29 5.16
CA THR A 108 2.83 -8.65 5.05
C THR A 108 3.60 -9.01 6.33
N ALA A 109 3.37 -10.21 6.87
CA ALA A 109 3.95 -10.63 8.14
C ALA A 109 5.49 -10.69 8.13
N ALA A 110 6.13 -10.86 6.97
CA ALA A 110 7.58 -10.96 6.82
C ALA A 110 8.30 -9.62 6.56
N SER A 111 7.59 -8.48 6.62
CA SER A 111 8.16 -7.15 6.33
C SER A 111 8.57 -6.40 7.59
N SER A 112 9.86 -6.09 7.72
CA SER A 112 10.38 -5.27 8.83
C SER A 112 9.80 -3.83 8.83
N ILE A 113 9.44 -3.30 7.66
CA ILE A 113 8.72 -2.03 7.55
C ILE A 113 7.33 -2.15 8.15
N THR A 114 6.62 -3.25 7.85
CA THR A 114 5.29 -3.51 8.41
C THR A 114 5.36 -3.66 9.94
N GLU A 115 6.33 -4.40 10.47
CA GLU A 115 6.55 -4.49 11.92
C GLU A 115 6.78 -3.11 12.55
N THR A 116 7.62 -2.27 11.93
CA THR A 116 7.91 -0.93 12.45
C THR A 116 6.65 -0.07 12.53
N VAL A 117 5.84 -0.06 11.46
CA VAL A 117 4.56 0.68 11.43
C VAL A 117 3.59 0.14 12.49
N VAL A 118 3.55 -1.17 12.70
CA VAL A 118 2.70 -1.79 13.72
C VAL A 118 3.13 -1.36 15.12
N TYR A 119 4.43 -1.40 15.44
CA TYR A 119 4.93 -0.98 16.74
C TYR A 119 4.58 0.48 17.03
N GLU A 120 4.76 1.35 16.04
CA GLU A 120 4.41 2.77 16.19
C GLU A 120 2.90 2.95 16.39
N ARG A 121 2.05 2.26 15.60
CA ARG A 121 0.59 2.26 15.76
C ARG A 121 0.16 1.81 17.15
N LEU A 122 0.75 0.74 17.67
CA LEU A 122 0.47 0.24 19.02
C LEU A 122 0.85 1.27 20.08
N SER A 123 1.96 1.99 19.91
CA SER A 123 2.35 3.06 20.84
C SER A 123 1.36 4.23 20.88
N LEU A 124 0.65 4.45 19.77
CA LEU A 124 -0.41 5.45 19.63
C LEU A 124 -1.81 4.92 20.02
N GLY A 125 -1.92 3.67 20.46
CA GLY A 125 -3.20 3.03 20.82
C GLY A 125 -4.04 2.56 19.63
N MET A 126 -3.47 2.49 18.43
CA MET A 126 -4.15 2.02 17.21
C MET A 126 -3.98 0.50 17.05
N THR A 127 -5.10 -0.23 17.01
CA THR A 127 -5.10 -1.71 17.05
C THR A 127 -5.61 -2.39 15.77
N SER A 128 -6.19 -1.63 14.85
CA SER A 128 -6.73 -2.15 13.58
C SER A 128 -5.61 -2.51 12.60
N ASN A 129 -5.06 -3.71 12.75
CA ASN A 129 -3.98 -4.27 11.92
C ASN A 129 -4.40 -5.63 11.36
N GLU A 130 -4.38 -5.78 10.04
CA GLU A 130 -4.65 -7.03 9.32
C GLU A 130 -3.36 -7.50 8.62
N TYR A 131 -3.05 -8.79 8.73
CA TYR A 131 -1.82 -9.39 8.19
C TYR A 131 -2.12 -10.43 7.13
N LEU A 132 -1.29 -10.43 6.08
CA LEU A 132 -1.14 -11.57 5.20
C LEU A 132 -0.04 -12.49 5.75
N VAL A 133 -0.42 -13.73 6.03
CA VAL A 133 0.52 -14.82 6.32
C VAL A 133 0.75 -15.57 5.02
N GLU A 134 2.02 -15.82 4.67
CA GLU A 134 2.42 -16.65 3.53
C GLU A 134 2.00 -18.10 3.69
#